data_AF-A0A0A3J3X3-F1
#
_entry.id   AF-A0A0A3J3X3-F1
#
_cell.length_a   1.000
_cell.length_b   1.000
_cell.length_c   1.000
_cell.angle_alpha   90.00
_cell.angle_beta   90.00
_cell.angle_gamma   90.00
#
_symmetry.space_group_name_H-M   'P 1'
#
loop_
_entity.id
_entity.type
_entity.pdbx_description
1 polymer ?
#
loop_
_entity_poly.entity_id
_entity_poly.type
_entity_poly.pdbx_seq_one_letter_code
_entity_poly.pdbx_strand_id
1 'polypeptide(L)'
;MKVTSLFTVKFKLILEFGNGEYRLLDIKQFLRDDKGKLAEVRDNIDMFQTAMLDNVAGTVVWENGVDFEPEHLYSESVNIDHILVNEEMKRGQYYLLRMMNDFIKEQEKQKRERGE
;
A
#
# COMPACT_ATOMS: atom_id res chain seq x y z
N MET A 1 21.03 0.05 3.08
CA MET A 1 20.12 0.52 2.01
C MET A 1 19.77 1.98 2.30
N LYS A 2 19.32 2.78 1.32
CA LYS A 2 19.01 4.21 1.56
C LYS A 2 17.65 4.56 0.96
N VAL A 3 16.88 5.41 1.64
CA VAL A 3 15.71 6.08 1.07
C VAL A 3 16.21 7.27 0.24
N THR A 4 15.74 7.38 -1.00
CA THR A 4 16.13 8.45 -1.95
C THR A 4 15.03 9.46 -2.16
N SER A 5 13.77 9.02 -2.05
CA SER A 5 12.59 9.87 -2.18
C SER A 5 11.50 9.46 -1.20
N LEU A 6 10.70 10.42 -0.77
CA LEU A 6 9.63 10.27 0.23
C LEU A 6 8.39 11.05 -0.24
N PHE A 7 7.23 10.38 -0.27
CA PHE A 7 5.93 11.04 -0.46
C PHE A 7 4.93 10.55 0.59
N THR A 8 4.05 11.44 1.03
CA THR A 8 3.01 11.14 2.01
C THR A 8 1.62 11.16 1.37
N VAL A 9 0.79 10.15 1.67
CA VAL A 9 -0.62 10.12 1.25
C VAL A 9 -1.46 9.50 2.38
N LYS A 10 -2.36 10.28 2.97
CA LYS A 10 -3.10 9.90 4.20
C LYS A 10 -2.12 9.50 5.30
N PHE A 11 -2.14 8.26 5.81
CA PHE A 11 -1.18 7.72 6.79
C PHE A 11 -0.22 6.70 6.15
N LYS A 12 0.18 6.96 4.90
CA LYS A 12 1.06 6.06 4.13
C LYS A 12 2.25 6.82 3.60
N LEU A 13 3.39 6.14 3.60
CA LEU A 13 4.61 6.59 2.94
C LEU A 13 4.78 5.82 1.64
N ILE A 14 5.11 6.55 0.58
CA ILE A 14 5.68 6.00 -0.64
C ILE A 14 7.16 6.33 -0.60
N LEU A 15 7.98 5.29 -0.56
CA LEU A 15 9.43 5.37 -0.42
C LEU A 15 10.07 4.88 -1.69
N GLU A 16 11.03 5.63 -2.22
CA GLU A 16 11.97 5.13 -3.20
C GLU A 16 13.26 4.72 -2.48
N PHE A 17 13.78 3.54 -2.80
CA PHE A 17 15.05 3.06 -2.27
C PHE A 17 16.15 3.09 -3.34
N GLY A 18 17.41 3.12 -2.90
CA GLY A 18 18.57 3.19 -3.80
C GLY A 18 18.74 2.03 -4.79
N ASN A 19 17.93 0.96 -4.70
CA ASN A 19 17.85 -0.11 -5.69
C ASN A 19 16.79 0.15 -6.79
N GLY A 20 16.10 1.28 -6.75
CA GLY A 20 15.03 1.67 -7.68
C GLY A 20 13.64 1.16 -7.29
N GLU A 21 13.48 0.45 -6.16
CA GLU A 21 12.17 -0.01 -5.73
C GLU A 21 11.35 1.13 -5.12
N TYR A 22 10.08 1.21 -5.56
CA TYR A 22 9.05 1.99 -4.90
C TYR A 22 8.24 1.10 -3.97
N ARG A 23 8.17 1.47 -2.69
CA ARG A 23 7.49 0.68 -1.67
C ARG A 23 6.49 1.53 -0.89
N LEU A 24 5.37 0.90 -0.56
CA LEU A 24 4.29 1.49 0.23
C LEU A 24 4.37 1.00 1.67
N LEU A 25 4.45 1.92 2.63
CA LEU A 25 4.33 1.62 4.05
C LEU A 25 3.03 2.20 4.60
N ASP A 26 2.22 1.38 5.27
CA ASP A 26 1.05 1.85 6.02
C ASP A 26 1.44 2.05 7.49
N ILE A 27 1.54 3.31 7.92
CA ILE A 27 2.00 3.64 9.28
C ILE A 27 1.08 3.05 10.34
N LYS A 28 -0.22 2.88 10.07
CA LYS A 28 -1.13 2.31 11.07
C LYS A 28 -0.94 0.82 11.28
N GLN A 29 -0.36 0.13 10.30
CA GLN A 29 -0.03 -1.29 10.41
C GLN A 29 1.37 -1.51 10.98
N PHE A 30 2.28 -0.58 10.64
CA PHE A 30 3.65 -0.54 11.13
C PHE A 30 3.72 -0.18 12.61
N LEU A 31 3.09 0.93 13.00
CA LEU A 31 2.93 1.36 14.40
C LEU A 31 1.57 0.89 14.89
N ARG A 32 1.52 -0.12 15.76
CA ARG A 32 0.28 -0.79 16.15
C ARG A 32 -0.23 -0.27 17.47
N ASP A 33 0.33 -0.75 18.57
CA ASP A 33 -0.07 -0.37 19.93
C ASP A 33 0.96 0.56 20.60
N ASP A 34 1.92 1.05 19.81
CA ASP A 34 2.96 1.98 20.22
C ASP A 34 2.38 3.21 20.92
N LYS A 35 3.15 3.73 21.88
CA LYS A 35 2.76 4.82 22.79
C LYS A 35 3.69 6.02 22.64
N GLY A 36 3.31 7.15 23.23
CA GLY A 36 4.10 8.38 23.20
C GLY A 36 4.25 8.93 21.78
N LYS A 37 5.44 9.43 21.44
CA LYS A 37 5.72 10.07 20.14
C LYS A 37 5.40 9.20 18.92
N LEU A 38 5.53 7.87 19.05
CA LEU A 38 5.15 6.93 17.99
C LEU A 38 3.63 6.93 17.73
N ALA A 39 2.82 7.02 18.79
CA ALA A 39 1.37 7.14 18.66
C ALA A 39 0.97 8.45 17.98
N GLU A 40 1.70 9.54 18.21
CA GLU A 40 1.46 10.81 17.53
C GLU A 40 1.66 10.68 16.02
N VAL A 41 2.74 10.03 15.57
CA VAL A 41 2.99 9.75 14.14
C VAL A 41 1.88 8.87 13.53
N ARG A 42 1.32 7.94 14.32
CA ARG A 42 0.24 7.03 13.87
C ARG A 42 -1.13 7.70 13.78
N ASP A 43 -1.46 8.52 14.76
CA ASP A 43 -2.85 8.96 15.01
C ASP A 43 -3.10 10.42 14.65
N ASN A 44 -2.07 11.26 14.63
CA ASN A 44 -2.19 12.67 14.27
C ASN A 44 -1.71 12.89 12.82
N ILE A 45 -2.64 13.27 11.94
CA ILE A 45 -2.33 13.47 10.51
C ILE A 45 -1.36 14.64 10.29
N ASP A 46 -1.48 15.71 11.08
CA ASP A 46 -0.63 16.89 10.94
C ASP A 46 0.81 16.54 11.32
N MET A 47 0.98 15.78 12.42
CA MET A 47 2.29 15.23 12.79
C MET A 47 2.80 14.28 11.73
N PHE A 48 2.01 13.31 11.27
CA PHE A 48 2.42 12.36 10.24
C PHE A 48 2.94 13.05 8.97
N GLN A 49 2.29 14.14 8.55
CA GLN A 49 2.65 14.88 7.34
C GLN A 49 3.97 15.65 7.45
N THR A 50 4.56 15.80 8.63
CA THR A 50 5.89 16.38 8.79
C THR A 50 7.02 15.43 8.41
N ALA A 51 6.71 14.21 7.92
CA ALA A 51 7.73 13.25 7.52
C ALA A 51 8.69 13.87 6.50
N MET A 52 9.99 13.79 6.78
CA MET A 52 11.04 14.29 5.90
C MET A 52 12.20 13.30 5.84
N LEU A 53 13.00 13.40 4.77
CA LEU A 53 14.20 12.61 4.59
C LEU A 53 15.39 13.33 5.25
N ASP A 54 16.07 12.65 6.17
CA ASP A 54 17.43 13.05 6.55
C ASP A 54 18.39 12.59 5.44
N ASN A 55 18.88 13.52 4.63
CA ASN A 55 19.76 13.20 3.50
C ASN A 55 21.16 12.73 3.92
N VAL A 56 21.57 12.97 5.17
CA VAL A 56 22.87 12.54 5.70
C VAL A 56 22.77 11.09 6.17
N ALA A 57 21.78 10.78 7.00
CA ALA A 57 21.57 9.45 7.56
C ALA A 57 20.81 8.51 6.60
N GLY A 58 20.04 9.07 5.66
CA GLY A 58 19.12 8.34 4.79
C GLY A 58 17.83 7.89 5.48
N THR A 59 17.58 8.35 6.71
CA THR A 59 16.43 7.97 7.55
C THR A 59 15.20 8.82 7.24
N VAL A 60 14.02 8.31 7.57
CA VAL A 60 12.79 9.13 7.58
C VAL A 60 12.57 9.64 8.99
N VAL A 61 12.42 10.95 9.16
CA VAL A 61 12.30 11.63 10.44
C VAL A 61 11.05 12.52 10.49
N TRP A 62 10.45 12.65 11.67
CA TRP A 62 9.33 13.53 11.96
C TRP A 62 9.73 14.68 12.90
N GLU A 63 8.96 15.76 12.95
CA GLU A 63 9.27 16.95 13.77
C GLU A 63 9.28 16.66 15.27
N ASN A 64 8.53 15.64 15.73
CA ASN A 64 8.60 15.21 17.12
C ASN A 64 9.89 14.42 17.45
N GLY A 65 10.77 14.20 16.47
CA GLY A 65 12.07 13.53 16.61
C GLY A 65 12.00 12.01 16.56
N VAL A 66 10.87 11.42 16.15
CA VAL A 66 10.83 10.01 15.75
C VAL A 66 11.56 9.86 14.42
N ASP A 67 12.40 8.84 14.30
CA ASP A 67 13.06 8.45 13.07
C ASP A 67 13.05 6.93 12.87
N PHE A 68 13.16 6.50 11.61
CA PHE A 68 13.31 5.10 11.25
C PHE A 68 14.43 4.90 10.24
N GLU A 69 15.22 3.86 10.46
CA GLU A 69 16.29 3.44 9.56
C GLU A 69 15.74 2.80 8.27
N PRO A 70 16.44 2.97 7.13
CA PRO A 70 16.00 2.45 5.82
C PRO A 70 15.72 0.96 5.80
N GLU A 71 16.53 0.17 6.50
CA GLU A 71 16.44 -1.29 6.56
C GLU A 71 15.10 -1.73 7.13
N HIS A 72 14.68 -1.10 8.23
CA HIS A 72 13.42 -1.39 8.88
C HIS A 72 12.22 -0.91 8.04
N LEU A 73 12.33 0.27 7.43
CA LEU A 73 11.30 0.77 6.50
C LEU A 73 11.11 -0.15 5.30
N TYR A 74 12.18 -0.75 4.79
CA TYR A 74 12.11 -1.66 3.65
C TYR A 74 11.49 -3.00 4.01
N SER A 75 11.85 -3.58 5.17
CA SER A 75 11.31 -4.87 5.60
C SER A 75 9.81 -4.82 5.84
N GLU A 76 9.31 -3.69 6.36
CA GLU A 76 7.89 -3.53 6.73
C GLU A 76 7.02 -2.94 5.61
N SER A 77 7.62 -2.42 4.54
CA SER A 77 6.88 -1.89 3.39
C SER A 77 6.63 -2.97 2.34
N VAL A 78 5.70 -2.71 1.41
CA VAL A 78 5.36 -3.61 0.32
C VAL A 78 5.78 -2.99 -1.01
N ASN A 79 6.46 -3.77 -1.86
CA ASN A 79 6.80 -3.32 -3.22
C ASN A 79 5.53 -3.02 -4.02
N ILE A 80 5.45 -1.82 -4.61
CA ILE A 80 4.26 -1.34 -5.31
C ILE A 80 3.97 -2.17 -6.57
N ASP A 81 4.99 -2.72 -7.23
CA ASP A 81 4.80 -3.58 -8.41
C ASP A 81 3.97 -4.82 -8.04
N HIS A 82 4.19 -5.39 -6.86
CA HIS A 82 3.38 -6.51 -6.36
C HIS A 82 1.93 -6.10 -6.09
N ILE A 83 1.68 -4.87 -5.66
CA ILE A 83 0.34 -4.35 -5.42
C ILE A 83 -0.39 -4.18 -6.75
N LEU A 84 0.26 -3.58 -7.74
CA LEU A 84 -0.33 -3.33 -9.06
C LEU A 84 -0.65 -4.64 -9.80
N VAL A 85 0.28 -5.61 -9.80
CA VAL A 85 0.05 -6.93 -10.39
C VAL A 85 -1.15 -7.64 -9.72
N ASN A 86 -1.25 -7.57 -8.39
CA ASN A 86 -2.37 -8.17 -7.67
C ASN A 86 -3.72 -7.52 -8.03
N GLU A 87 -3.75 -6.20 -8.21
CA GLU A 87 -4.96 -5.48 -8.60
C GLU A 87 -5.36 -5.77 -10.06
N GLU A 88 -4.40 -5.89 -10.98
CA GLU A 88 -4.65 -6.30 -12.36
C GLU A 88 -5.20 -7.73 -12.43
N MET A 89 -4.59 -8.67 -11.70
CA MET A 89 -5.04 -10.07 -11.65
C MET A 89 -6.44 -10.20 -11.04
N LYS A 90 -6.72 -9.47 -9.94
CA LYS A 90 -8.07 -9.41 -9.36
C LYS A 90 -9.07 -8.85 -10.36
N ARG A 91 -8.77 -7.74 -11.03
CA ARG A 91 -9.65 -7.18 -12.07
C ARG A 91 -9.91 -8.20 -13.16
N GLY A 92 -8.88 -8.87 -13.67
CA GLY A 92 -8.99 -9.92 -14.68
C GLY A 92 -9.92 -11.07 -14.24
N GLN A 93 -9.76 -11.57 -13.01
CA GLN A 93 -10.64 -12.61 -12.45
C GLN A 93 -12.09 -12.14 -12.33
N TYR A 94 -12.34 -10.91 -11.89
CA TYR A 94 -13.69 -10.34 -11.85
C TYR A 94 -14.33 -10.24 -13.23
N TYR A 95 -13.57 -9.86 -14.26
CA TYR A 95 -14.08 -9.85 -15.64
C TYR A 95 -14.43 -11.26 -16.13
N LEU A 96 -13.56 -12.25 -15.90
CA LEU A 96 -13.83 -13.63 -16.30
C LEU A 96 -15.07 -14.20 -15.59
N LEU A 97 -15.18 -13.99 -14.28
CA LEU A 97 -16.33 -14.45 -13.49
C LEU A 97 -17.63 -13.80 -13.97
N ARG A 98 -17.59 -12.50 -14.30
CA ARG A 98 -18.75 -11.80 -14.86
C ARG A 98 -19.16 -12.39 -16.21
N MET A 99 -18.21 -12.61 -17.13
CA MET A 99 -18.48 -13.23 -18.43
C MET A 99 -19.06 -14.64 -18.29
N MET A 100 -18.54 -15.44 -17.36
CA MET A 100 -19.07 -16.79 -17.09
C MET A 100 -20.50 -16.74 -16.55
N ASN A 101 -20.80 -15.83 -15.62
CA ASN A 101 -22.15 -15.66 -15.08
C ASN A 101 -23.15 -15.20 -16.15
N ASP A 102 -22.74 -14.28 -17.02
CA ASP A 102 -23.58 -13.81 -18.13
C ASP A 102 -23.83 -14.94 -19.15
N PHE A 103 -22.81 -15.76 -19.45
CA PHE A 103 -22.96 -16.95 -20.29
C PHE A 103 -23.94 -17.97 -19.68
N ILE A 104 -23.80 -18.29 -18.40
CA ILE A 104 -24.69 -19.24 -17.71
C ILE A 104 -26.15 -18.76 -17.77
N LYS A 105 -26.39 -17.47 -17.49
CA LYS A 105 -27.75 -16.88 -17.57
C LYS A 105 -28.33 -16.99 -18.97
N GLU A 106 -27.52 -16.79 -20.01
CA GLU A 106 -27.98 -16.91 -21.39
C GLU A 106 -28.33 -18.37 -21.72
N GLN A 107 -27.54 -19.35 -21.25
CA GLN A 107 -27.87 -20.77 -21.42
C GLN A 107 -29.16 -21.16 -20.70
N GLU A 108 -29.38 -20.66 -19.47
CA GLU A 108 -30.62 -20.90 -18.73
C GLU A 108 -31.84 -20.28 -19.41
N LYS A 109 -31.71 -19.06 -19.93
CA LYS A 109 -32.76 -18.39 -20.70
C LYS A 109 -33.14 -19.20 -21.94
N GLN A 110 -32.15 -19.66 -22.70
CA GLN A 110 -32.39 -20.48 -23.89
C GLN A 110 -33.01 -21.85 -23.57
N LYS A 111 -32.74 -22.42 -22.38
CA LYS A 111 -33.42 -23.65 -21.94
C LYS A 111 -34.88 -23.40 -21.60
N ARG A 112 -35.18 -22.32 -20.87
CA ARG A 112 -36.56 -21.92 -20.56
C ARG A 112 -37.39 -21.62 -21.81
N GLU A 113 -36.79 -20.97 -22.81
CA GLU A 113 -37.43 -20.69 -24.11
C GLU A 113 -37.66 -21.97 -24.94
N ARG A 114 -36.88 -23.03 -24.70
CA ARG A 114 -37.05 -24.35 -25.32
C ARG A 114 -38.06 -25.26 -24.60
N GLY A 115 -38.59 -24.84 -23.46
CA GLY A 115 -39.60 -25.59 -22.70
C GLY A 115 -39.07 -26.82 -21.97
N GLU A 116 -37.76 -26.84 -21.65
CA GLU A 116 -37.11 -27.85 -20.78
C GLU A 116 -37.13 -27.46 -19.30
#